data_AF-A0A424Z3F3-F1
#
_entry.id   AF-A0A424Z3F3-F1
#
_cell.length_a   1.000
_cell.length_b   1.000
_cell.length_c   1.000
_cell.angle_alpha   90.00
_cell.angle_beta   90.00
_cell.angle_gamma   90.00
#
_symmetry.space_group_name_H-M   'P 1'
#
loop_
_entity.id
_entity.type
_entity.pdbx_description
1 polymer ?
#
loop_
_entity_poly.entity_id
_entity_poly.type
_entity_poly.pdbx_seq_one_letter_code
_entity_poly.pdbx_strand_id
1 'polypeptide(L)'
;MTVCECGIERPCIDFYVAYEPNAFDGDDEDFVNEEGHDETGRFVPYWYREGNTIGLEPLVDYEIEDYYQLPKELERDVVTEPYMYQGQLLSSFVSPIMINGDFIGIAGTDVSLFYLDEMMDDVVLFDTGYAFIVSNQGMMITHPIEKSFMGTQNIGDFEDPVFSQMQSDINSGVSGQVTAISPVTDEKVVYSYSTIETGEYAVITVVPEDEMLAGVYALQNQIATIFIIAIGLMALLSYFIVSSIANPTRAAATRADNIAKGDLTGQIDKKFIGRKDEIGVLATSFGTMLENLNQLVTGIKQSADNAASKSQEMSATSEETTASANQIADTVSEISKGAQTQSAKVEEVARAMNDMNESVQSVA
;
A
#
# COMPACT_ATOMS: atom_id res chain seq x y z
N MET A 1 -31.12 -0.52 -20.17
CA MET A 1 -31.83 0.76 -19.94
C MET A 1 -33.28 0.38 -19.68
N THR A 2 -33.54 -0.02 -18.44
CA THR A 2 -34.86 -0.44 -17.99
C THR A 2 -35.52 0.85 -17.50
N VAL A 3 -36.47 1.35 -18.27
CA VAL A 3 -37.30 2.48 -17.84
C VAL A 3 -38.16 1.93 -16.71
N CYS A 4 -37.91 2.37 -15.48
CA CYS A 4 -38.86 2.18 -14.39
C CYS A 4 -40.14 2.93 -14.79
N GLU A 5 -41.20 2.18 -15.08
CA GLU A 5 -42.56 2.72 -15.03
C GLU A 5 -42.85 3.06 -13.57
N CYS A 6 -42.46 4.26 -13.14
CA CYS A 6 -42.91 4.81 -11.87
C CYS A 6 -44.38 5.18 -12.04
N GLY A 7 -45.25 4.55 -11.27
CA GLY A 7 -46.71 4.62 -11.39
C GLY A 7 -47.34 5.90 -10.86
N ILE A 8 -46.69 7.05 -11.02
CA ILE A 8 -47.24 8.34 -10.61
C ILE A 8 -47.50 9.16 -11.88
N GLU A 9 -48.71 9.02 -12.41
CA GLU A 9 -49.02 9.43 -13.78
C GLU A 9 -49.02 10.96 -14.04
N ARG A 10 -48.92 11.84 -13.03
CA ARG A 10 -49.29 13.27 -13.20
C ARG A 10 -48.51 14.25 -12.31
N PRO A 11 -47.48 14.96 -12.83
CA PRO A 11 -46.70 15.94 -12.08
C PRO A 11 -47.43 17.27 -11.83
N CYS A 12 -48.32 17.67 -12.74
CA CYS A 12 -49.07 18.92 -12.67
C CYS A 12 -50.38 18.72 -11.92
N ILE A 13 -50.62 19.55 -10.90
CA ILE A 13 -51.83 19.49 -10.07
C ILE A 13 -52.93 20.44 -10.56
N ASP A 14 -52.56 21.43 -11.37
CA ASP A 14 -53.46 22.43 -11.93
C ASP A 14 -52.98 23.01 -13.27
N PHE A 15 -53.80 23.90 -13.82
CA PHE A 15 -53.47 24.82 -14.90
C PHE A 15 -54.25 26.11 -14.71
N TYR A 16 -53.64 27.26 -15.00
CA TYR A 16 -54.30 28.55 -14.89
C TYR A 16 -53.83 29.54 -15.92
N VAL A 17 -54.68 30.54 -16.13
CA VAL A 17 -54.33 31.77 -16.85
C VAL A 17 -54.83 32.96 -16.04
N ALA A 18 -54.12 34.08 -16.12
CA ALA A 18 -54.57 35.34 -15.56
C ALA A 18 -54.25 36.47 -16.52
N TYR A 19 -55.25 37.26 -16.87
CA TYR A 19 -55.10 38.40 -17.78
C TYR A 19 -55.10 39.72 -17.03
N GLU A 20 -54.40 40.73 -17.57
CA GLU A 20 -54.54 42.12 -17.13
C GLU A 20 -56.00 42.60 -17.30
N PRO A 21 -56.42 43.66 -16.59
CA PRO A 21 -57.77 44.21 -16.73
C PRO A 21 -58.16 44.47 -18.19
N ASN A 22 -59.28 43.90 -18.63
CA ASN A 22 -59.85 43.97 -19.98
C ASN A 22 -58.92 43.45 -21.10
N ALA A 23 -57.93 42.62 -20.77
CA ALA A 23 -56.92 42.18 -21.74
C ALA A 23 -57.27 40.89 -22.50
N PHE A 24 -58.26 40.12 -22.04
CA PHE A 24 -58.69 38.88 -22.71
C PHE A 24 -59.71 39.15 -23.83
N ASP A 25 -60.87 39.71 -23.49
CA ASP A 25 -61.97 40.02 -24.40
C ASP A 25 -62.47 41.48 -24.32
N GLY A 26 -62.13 42.18 -23.24
CA GLY A 26 -62.49 43.59 -23.03
C GLY A 26 -63.81 43.80 -22.31
N ASP A 27 -64.40 42.74 -21.77
CA ASP A 27 -65.74 42.72 -21.18
C ASP A 27 -65.73 42.27 -19.70
N ASP A 28 -64.66 42.55 -18.92
CA ASP A 28 -64.51 42.11 -17.51
C ASP A 28 -65.74 42.48 -16.65
N GLU A 29 -66.39 43.62 -16.91
CA GLU A 29 -67.57 44.08 -16.17
C GLU A 29 -68.76 43.10 -16.25
N ASP A 30 -68.86 42.32 -17.32
CA ASP A 30 -69.95 41.33 -17.53
C ASP A 30 -69.73 40.03 -16.74
N PHE A 31 -68.52 39.80 -16.20
CA PHE A 31 -68.12 38.55 -15.54
C PHE A 31 -67.84 38.70 -14.03
N VAL A 32 -68.17 39.85 -13.43
CA VAL A 32 -67.98 40.11 -12.00
C VAL A 32 -68.71 39.07 -11.13
N ASN A 33 -67.94 38.28 -10.37
CA ASN A 33 -68.39 37.15 -9.54
C ASN A 33 -69.09 36.01 -10.30
N GLU A 34 -68.89 35.88 -11.61
CA GLU A 34 -69.30 34.68 -12.35
C GLU A 34 -68.39 33.48 -12.06
N GLU A 35 -68.78 32.26 -12.48
CA GLU A 35 -67.98 31.06 -12.25
C GLU A 35 -66.57 31.20 -12.86
N GLY A 36 -65.52 30.94 -12.06
CA GLY A 36 -64.12 31.11 -12.46
C GLY A 36 -63.61 32.56 -12.46
N HIS A 37 -64.41 33.53 -11.99
CA HIS A 37 -64.07 34.94 -11.89
C HIS A 37 -64.23 35.43 -10.43
N ASP A 38 -63.52 36.49 -10.08
CA ASP A 38 -63.61 37.14 -8.77
C ASP A 38 -64.37 38.48 -8.84
N GLU A 39 -64.23 39.31 -7.81
CA GLU A 39 -64.89 40.62 -7.72
C GLU A 39 -64.44 41.63 -8.79
N THR A 40 -63.30 41.38 -9.46
CA THR A 40 -62.79 42.23 -10.53
C THR A 40 -63.41 41.92 -11.89
N GLY A 41 -63.92 40.70 -12.08
CA GLY A 41 -64.43 40.21 -13.37
C GLY A 41 -63.33 39.86 -14.39
N ARG A 42 -62.05 39.94 -14.02
CA ARG A 42 -60.94 39.55 -14.89
C ARG A 42 -60.96 38.06 -15.21
N PHE A 43 -60.46 37.71 -16.39
CA PHE A 43 -60.24 36.31 -16.76
C PHE A 43 -59.04 35.72 -16.01
N VAL A 44 -59.30 35.15 -14.84
CA VAL A 44 -58.31 34.55 -13.93
C VAL A 44 -58.63 33.10 -13.50
N PRO A 45 -59.07 32.20 -14.40
CA PRO A 45 -59.47 30.86 -14.01
C PRO A 45 -58.29 29.97 -13.57
N TYR A 46 -58.50 29.27 -12.45
CA TYR A 46 -57.62 28.28 -11.85
C TYR A 46 -58.32 26.91 -11.86
N TRP A 47 -57.87 26.02 -12.75
CA TRP A 47 -58.37 24.65 -12.82
C TRP A 47 -57.46 23.73 -12.04
N TYR A 48 -57.94 23.18 -10.94
CA TYR A 48 -57.19 22.24 -10.12
C TYR A 48 -57.81 20.85 -10.12
N ARG A 49 -56.99 19.87 -9.75
CA ARG A 49 -57.43 18.50 -9.60
C ARG A 49 -57.44 18.08 -8.14
N GLU A 50 -58.59 17.59 -7.70
CA GLU A 50 -58.72 16.90 -6.42
C GLU A 50 -59.09 15.43 -6.69
N GLY A 51 -58.10 14.54 -6.66
CA GLY A 51 -58.27 13.15 -7.07
C GLY A 51 -58.71 12.99 -8.53
N ASN A 52 -59.93 12.49 -8.75
CA ASN A 52 -60.48 12.26 -10.10
C ASN A 52 -61.38 13.41 -10.60
N THR A 53 -61.65 14.41 -9.77
CA THR A 53 -62.49 15.57 -10.13
C THR A 53 -61.63 16.77 -10.52
N ILE A 54 -62.18 17.64 -11.36
CA ILE A 54 -61.59 18.92 -11.75
C ILE A 54 -62.45 20.01 -11.12
N GLY A 55 -61.82 20.86 -10.32
CA GLY A 55 -62.41 22.09 -9.80
C GLY A 55 -62.08 23.28 -10.69
N LEU A 56 -62.85 24.35 -10.54
CA LEU A 56 -62.57 25.65 -11.14
C LEU A 56 -62.84 26.72 -10.08
N GLU A 57 -61.82 27.51 -9.80
CA GLU A 57 -61.87 28.67 -8.91
C GLU A 57 -61.16 29.85 -9.59
N PRO A 58 -61.43 31.11 -9.19
CA PRO A 58 -60.56 32.22 -9.59
C PRO A 58 -59.23 32.15 -8.86
N LEU A 59 -58.15 32.56 -9.51
CA LEU A 59 -56.85 32.79 -8.86
C LEU A 59 -57.00 33.83 -7.75
N VAL A 60 -56.25 33.64 -6.67
CA VAL A 60 -56.16 34.59 -5.55
C VAL A 60 -54.78 35.24 -5.47
N ASP A 61 -54.74 36.47 -4.97
CA ASP A 61 -53.50 37.20 -4.66
C ASP A 61 -52.56 37.47 -5.85
N TYR A 62 -53.05 37.40 -7.09
CA TYR A 62 -52.26 37.69 -8.30
C TYR A 62 -51.70 39.13 -8.37
N GLU A 63 -52.20 40.06 -7.55
CA GLU A 63 -51.65 41.42 -7.43
C GLU A 63 -50.37 41.50 -6.57
N ILE A 64 -50.06 40.46 -5.80
CA ILE A 64 -48.94 40.45 -4.85
C ILE A 64 -48.03 39.23 -4.97
N GLU A 65 -48.55 38.09 -5.44
CA GLU A 65 -47.80 36.84 -5.48
C GLU A 65 -46.86 36.75 -6.68
N ASP A 66 -45.71 36.12 -6.45
CA ASP A 66 -44.60 36.02 -7.39
C ASP A 66 -44.97 35.27 -8.68
N TYR A 67 -45.92 34.33 -8.62
CA TYR A 67 -46.37 33.59 -9.81
C TYR A 67 -46.96 34.51 -10.88
N TYR A 68 -47.48 35.68 -10.52
CA TYR A 68 -47.97 36.69 -11.48
C TYR A 68 -47.00 37.87 -11.64
N GLN A 69 -46.44 38.36 -10.53
CA GLN A 69 -45.62 39.57 -10.55
C GLN A 69 -44.26 39.34 -11.22
N LEU A 70 -43.60 38.19 -11.02
CA LEU A 70 -42.28 37.94 -11.62
C LEU A 70 -42.34 37.81 -13.16
N PRO A 71 -43.26 37.02 -13.77
CA PRO A 71 -43.38 36.98 -15.23
C PRO A 71 -43.78 38.32 -15.83
N LYS A 72 -44.59 39.12 -15.12
CA LYS A 72 -44.98 40.47 -15.52
C LYS A 72 -43.80 41.44 -15.55
N GLU A 73 -42.94 41.41 -14.53
CA GLU A 73 -41.78 42.29 -14.45
C GLU A 73 -40.65 41.86 -15.39
N LEU A 74 -40.41 40.55 -15.50
CA LEU A 74 -39.26 40.00 -16.22
C LEU A 74 -39.54 39.69 -17.69
N GLU A 75 -40.81 39.61 -18.10
CA GLU A 75 -41.26 39.26 -19.46
C GLU A 75 -40.60 37.98 -20.03
N ARG A 76 -40.37 36.99 -19.15
CA ARG A 76 -39.81 35.67 -19.49
C ARG A 76 -40.46 34.57 -18.67
N ASP A 77 -40.24 33.32 -19.08
CA ASP A 77 -40.62 32.16 -18.29
C ASP A 77 -39.91 32.16 -16.93
N VAL A 78 -40.68 31.84 -15.88
CA VAL A 78 -40.23 31.81 -14.49
C VAL A 78 -40.68 30.51 -13.85
N VAL A 79 -39.80 29.94 -13.02
CA VAL A 79 -40.20 28.97 -12.01
C VAL A 79 -40.08 29.67 -10.67
N THR A 80 -41.15 29.69 -9.88
CA THR A 80 -41.14 30.38 -8.59
C THR A 80 -40.29 29.64 -7.58
N GLU A 81 -39.89 30.36 -6.53
CA GLU A 81 -39.49 29.73 -5.29
C GLU A 81 -40.70 28.96 -4.69
N PRO A 82 -40.46 27.95 -3.84
CA PRO A 82 -41.55 27.22 -3.18
C PRO A 82 -42.37 28.13 -2.29
N TYR A 83 -43.69 28.02 -2.37
CA TYR A 83 -44.59 28.77 -1.51
C TYR A 83 -45.84 27.96 -1.15
N MET A 84 -46.53 28.42 -0.12
CA MET A 84 -47.75 27.80 0.36
C MET A 84 -48.94 28.45 -0.33
N TYR A 85 -49.62 27.70 -1.20
CA TYR A 85 -50.84 28.15 -1.87
C TYR A 85 -52.02 27.30 -1.42
N GLN A 86 -53.03 27.95 -0.82
CA GLN A 86 -54.22 27.27 -0.29
C GLN A 86 -53.95 26.02 0.56
N GLY A 87 -52.84 26.01 1.33
CA GLY A 87 -52.46 24.89 2.19
C GLY A 87 -51.66 23.78 1.50
N GLN A 88 -51.28 23.96 0.23
CA GLN A 88 -50.36 23.07 -0.49
C GLN A 88 -49.02 23.75 -0.72
N LEU A 89 -47.93 23.00 -0.53
CA LEU A 89 -46.59 23.46 -0.83
C LEU A 89 -46.25 23.11 -2.29
N LEU A 90 -46.06 24.13 -3.12
CA LEU A 90 -45.88 23.98 -4.57
C LEU A 90 -44.85 24.99 -5.13
N SER A 91 -44.44 24.72 -6.37
CA SER A 91 -43.69 25.66 -7.22
C SER A 91 -44.42 25.84 -8.54
N SER A 92 -44.49 27.07 -9.02
CA SER A 92 -45.24 27.43 -10.21
C SER A 92 -44.33 27.60 -11.42
N PHE A 93 -44.70 26.96 -12.52
CA PHE A 93 -44.07 27.12 -13.83
C PHE A 93 -44.94 28.06 -14.65
N VAL A 94 -44.47 29.28 -14.87
CA VAL A 94 -45.29 30.34 -15.44
C VAL A 94 -44.62 30.96 -16.67
N SER A 95 -45.42 31.18 -17.70
CA SER A 95 -45.01 31.87 -18.93
C SER A 95 -45.85 33.13 -19.14
N PRO A 96 -45.23 34.29 -19.47
CA PRO A 96 -45.97 35.50 -19.76
C PRO A 96 -46.65 35.41 -21.14
N ILE A 97 -47.90 35.87 -21.20
CA ILE A 97 -48.66 36.00 -22.44
C ILE A 97 -48.35 37.39 -23.02
N MET A 98 -47.61 37.39 -24.13
CA MET A 98 -47.20 38.60 -24.83
C MET A 98 -47.97 38.75 -26.14
N ILE A 99 -48.67 39.88 -26.34
CA ILE A 99 -49.32 40.22 -27.62
C ILE A 99 -48.74 41.54 -28.13
N ASN A 100 -48.22 41.54 -29.36
CA ASN A 100 -47.59 42.70 -29.99
C ASN A 100 -46.42 43.33 -29.19
N GLY A 101 -45.81 42.56 -28.29
CA GLY A 101 -44.73 43.03 -27.40
C GLY A 101 -45.23 43.61 -26.08
N ASP A 102 -46.54 43.66 -25.85
CA ASP A 102 -47.12 44.07 -24.57
C ASP A 102 -47.48 42.82 -23.75
N PHE A 103 -47.17 42.87 -22.45
CA PHE A 103 -47.64 41.89 -21.48
C PHE A 103 -49.15 42.03 -21.28
N ILE A 104 -49.90 40.94 -21.44
CA ILE A 104 -51.35 40.93 -21.26
C ILE A 104 -51.85 39.91 -20.23
N GLY A 105 -50.95 39.13 -19.64
CA GLY A 105 -51.29 38.10 -18.67
C GLY A 105 -50.24 37.00 -18.55
N ILE A 106 -50.61 35.91 -17.89
CA ILE A 106 -49.78 34.72 -17.69
C ILE A 106 -50.55 33.44 -18.00
N ALA A 107 -49.83 32.39 -18.32
CA ALA A 107 -50.29 31.01 -18.26
C ALA A 107 -49.33 30.20 -17.39
N GLY A 108 -49.86 29.39 -16.47
CA GLY A 108 -49.05 28.65 -15.52
C GLY A 108 -49.62 27.30 -15.15
N THR A 109 -48.76 26.50 -14.51
CA THR A 109 -49.10 25.21 -13.90
C THR A 109 -48.24 25.02 -12.66
N ASP A 110 -48.83 24.47 -11.63
CA ASP A 110 -48.11 24.20 -10.39
C ASP A 110 -47.70 22.74 -10.31
N VAL A 111 -46.50 22.54 -9.76
CA VAL A 111 -45.93 21.25 -9.43
C VAL A 111 -45.88 21.11 -7.92
N SER A 112 -46.50 20.05 -7.41
CA SER A 112 -46.46 19.74 -5.98
C SER A 112 -45.06 19.34 -5.56
N LEU A 113 -44.56 19.92 -4.47
CA LEU A 113 -43.27 19.50 -3.89
C LEU A 113 -43.34 18.06 -3.37
N PHE A 114 -44.51 17.58 -2.94
CA PHE A 114 -44.70 16.19 -2.51
C PHE A 114 -44.49 15.19 -3.65
N TYR A 115 -44.89 15.54 -4.88
CA TYR A 115 -44.65 14.70 -6.05
C TYR A 115 -43.15 14.61 -6.35
N LEU A 116 -42.43 15.75 -6.30
CA LEU A 116 -40.98 15.77 -6.49
C LEU A 116 -40.26 14.98 -5.39
N ASP A 117 -40.74 15.08 -4.15
CA ASP A 117 -40.18 14.37 -3.00
C ASP A 117 -40.38 12.85 -3.11
N GLU A 118 -41.57 12.39 -3.50
CA GLU A 118 -41.84 10.97 -3.77
C GLU A 118 -40.95 10.43 -4.91
N MET A 119 -40.72 11.23 -5.96
CA MET A 119 -39.78 10.86 -7.03
C MET A 119 -38.33 10.75 -6.54
N MET A 120 -37.93 11.60 -5.59
CA MET A 120 -36.56 11.64 -5.08
C MET A 120 -36.29 10.58 -4.00
N ASP A 121 -37.33 10.09 -3.30
CA ASP A 121 -37.21 9.04 -2.28
C ASP A 121 -36.66 7.72 -2.84
N ASP A 122 -36.88 7.44 -4.13
CA ASP A 122 -36.35 6.24 -4.82
C ASP A 122 -34.85 6.36 -5.17
N VAL A 123 -34.24 7.54 -5.02
CA VAL A 123 -32.84 7.78 -5.39
C VAL A 123 -31.90 7.39 -4.25
N VAL A 124 -31.44 6.13 -4.30
CA VAL A 124 -30.41 5.60 -3.38
C VAL A 124 -29.05 5.56 -4.08
N LEU A 125 -28.05 6.17 -3.45
CA LEU A 125 -26.67 6.22 -3.90
C LEU A 125 -25.80 5.40 -2.96
N PHE A 126 -24.99 4.48 -3.48
CA PHE A 126 -24.23 3.52 -2.66
C PHE A 126 -25.17 2.72 -1.74
N ASP A 127 -24.90 2.64 -0.44
CA ASP A 127 -25.72 1.85 0.50
C ASP A 127 -26.75 2.74 1.22
N THR A 128 -26.36 3.93 1.72
CA THR A 128 -27.27 4.86 2.40
C THR A 128 -27.23 6.30 1.89
N GLY A 129 -26.46 6.58 0.85
CA GLY A 129 -26.46 7.89 0.20
C GLY A 129 -27.80 8.19 -0.47
N TYR A 130 -28.11 9.47 -0.60
CA TYR A 130 -29.40 9.95 -1.07
C TYR A 130 -29.26 11.24 -1.89
N ALA A 131 -30.35 11.69 -2.49
CA ALA A 131 -30.39 12.94 -3.22
C ALA A 131 -31.61 13.79 -2.84
N PHE A 132 -31.48 15.09 -2.99
CA PHE A 132 -32.56 16.05 -2.76
C PHE A 132 -32.42 17.26 -3.69
N ILE A 133 -33.47 18.06 -3.80
CA ILE A 133 -33.54 19.22 -4.68
C ILE A 133 -33.62 20.48 -3.83
N VAL A 134 -32.91 21.53 -4.24
CA VAL A 134 -33.05 22.89 -3.70
C VAL A 134 -33.42 23.87 -4.80
N SER A 135 -34.11 24.93 -4.43
CA SER A 135 -34.43 26.05 -5.31
C SER A 135 -33.18 26.86 -5.68
N ASN A 136 -33.34 27.84 -6.57
CA ASN A 136 -32.25 28.75 -6.93
C ASN A 136 -31.75 29.57 -5.72
N GLN A 137 -32.64 29.92 -4.79
CA GLN A 137 -32.29 30.59 -3.54
C GLN A 137 -31.87 29.65 -2.41
N GLY A 138 -31.88 28.33 -2.64
CA GLY A 138 -31.42 27.35 -1.65
C GLY A 138 -32.48 26.78 -0.73
N MET A 139 -33.75 27.13 -0.96
CA MET A 139 -34.85 26.55 -0.22
C MET A 139 -34.96 25.07 -0.55
N MET A 140 -35.11 24.21 0.47
CA MET A 140 -35.27 22.78 0.21
C MET A 140 -36.61 22.49 -0.48
N ILE A 141 -36.56 21.86 -1.65
CA ILE A 141 -37.73 21.41 -2.41
C ILE A 141 -38.15 20.02 -1.93
N THR A 142 -37.17 19.13 -1.79
CA THR A 142 -37.37 17.74 -1.36
C THR A 142 -36.35 17.41 -0.29
N HIS A 143 -36.60 16.39 0.54
CA HIS A 143 -35.58 15.84 1.41
C HIS A 143 -35.99 14.45 1.93
N PRO A 144 -35.22 13.36 1.67
CA PRO A 144 -35.68 12.00 1.94
C PRO A 144 -35.73 11.63 3.43
N ILE A 145 -34.90 12.28 4.27
CA ILE A 145 -34.82 11.99 5.72
C ILE A 145 -35.63 13.02 6.53
N GLU A 146 -35.22 14.30 6.52
CA GLU A 146 -35.89 15.41 7.23
C GLU A 146 -36.94 16.13 6.37
N LYS A 147 -38.14 15.55 6.28
CA LYS A 147 -39.26 16.12 5.52
C LYS A 147 -39.70 17.52 5.99
N SER A 148 -39.43 17.87 7.25
CA SER A 148 -39.77 19.20 7.78
C SER A 148 -38.98 20.34 7.12
N PHE A 149 -37.87 20.06 6.46
CA PHE A 149 -37.07 21.07 5.78
C PHE A 149 -37.72 21.62 4.50
N MET A 150 -38.60 20.84 3.87
CA MET A 150 -39.26 21.21 2.63
C MET A 150 -40.01 22.55 2.78
N GLY A 151 -39.64 23.54 1.98
CA GLY A 151 -40.24 24.88 1.98
C GLY A 151 -39.97 25.74 3.21
N THR A 152 -39.14 25.30 4.16
CA THR A 152 -38.87 26.05 5.41
C THR A 152 -37.39 26.23 5.73
N GLN A 153 -36.54 25.31 5.28
CA GLN A 153 -35.10 25.35 5.55
C GLN A 153 -34.35 25.77 4.29
N ASN A 154 -33.46 26.76 4.44
CA ASN A 154 -32.49 27.11 3.40
C ASN A 154 -31.18 26.33 3.63
N ILE A 155 -30.58 25.84 2.55
CA ILE A 155 -29.26 25.16 2.61
C ILE A 155 -28.19 26.12 3.14
N GLY A 156 -28.23 27.41 2.78
CA GLY A 156 -27.25 28.41 3.19
C GLY A 156 -27.28 28.79 4.66
N ASP A 157 -28.35 28.40 5.39
CA ASP A 157 -28.56 28.74 6.81
C ASP A 157 -27.91 27.74 7.78
N PHE A 158 -27.36 26.62 7.29
CA PHE A 158 -26.60 25.70 8.13
C PHE A 158 -25.30 26.35 8.64
N GLU A 159 -24.88 25.99 9.85
CA GLU A 159 -23.75 26.64 10.53
C GLU A 159 -22.40 26.48 9.81
N ASP A 160 -22.20 25.38 9.07
CA ASP A 160 -20.96 25.14 8.35
C ASP A 160 -20.87 26.07 7.11
N PRO A 161 -19.82 26.91 6.99
CA PRO A 161 -19.64 27.83 5.87
C PRO A 161 -19.65 27.17 4.48
N VAL A 162 -19.38 25.86 4.40
CA VAL A 162 -19.46 25.09 3.16
C VAL A 162 -20.86 25.21 2.53
N PHE A 163 -21.92 25.27 3.33
CA PHE A 163 -23.28 25.34 2.79
C PHE A 163 -23.62 26.73 2.24
N SER A 164 -23.15 27.81 2.86
CA SER A 164 -23.29 29.16 2.28
C SER A 164 -22.50 29.31 0.97
N GLN A 165 -21.34 28.65 0.85
CA GLN A 165 -20.60 28.59 -0.42
C GLN A 165 -21.36 27.79 -1.47
N MET A 166 -21.89 26.62 -1.10
CA MET A 166 -22.72 25.79 -1.98
C MET A 166 -23.91 26.58 -2.51
N GLN A 167 -24.59 27.35 -1.65
CA GLN A 167 -25.69 28.21 -2.05
C GLN A 167 -25.25 29.28 -3.07
N SER A 168 -24.11 29.92 -2.83
CA SER A 168 -23.55 30.91 -3.78
C SER A 168 -23.22 30.29 -5.14
N ASP A 169 -22.72 29.06 -5.16
CA ASP A 169 -22.40 28.34 -6.39
C ASP A 169 -23.67 27.99 -7.16
N ILE A 170 -24.69 27.46 -6.47
CA ILE A 170 -26.00 27.11 -7.06
C ILE A 170 -26.64 28.34 -7.71
N ASN A 171 -26.69 29.45 -6.98
CA ASN A 171 -27.25 30.70 -7.51
C ASN A 171 -26.48 31.26 -8.72
N SER A 172 -25.20 30.91 -8.84
CA SER A 172 -24.35 31.30 -9.98
C SER A 172 -24.34 30.27 -11.12
N GLY A 173 -25.15 29.20 -11.03
CA GLY A 173 -25.17 28.13 -12.03
C GLY A 173 -23.96 27.19 -12.00
N VAL A 174 -23.17 27.19 -10.91
CA VAL A 174 -21.92 26.42 -10.79
C VAL A 174 -22.20 25.08 -10.11
N SER A 175 -21.81 23.99 -10.79
CA SER A 175 -21.81 22.65 -10.22
C SER A 175 -20.50 22.38 -9.46
N GLY A 176 -20.56 21.60 -8.40
CA GLY A 176 -19.39 21.36 -7.54
C GLY A 176 -19.51 20.17 -6.61
N GLN A 177 -18.47 20.01 -5.80
CA GLN A 177 -18.40 18.98 -4.76
C GLN A 177 -17.69 19.54 -3.54
N VAL A 178 -18.24 19.23 -2.37
CA VAL A 178 -17.69 19.62 -1.06
C VAL A 178 -17.83 18.47 -0.08
N THR A 179 -17.00 18.46 0.97
CA THR A 179 -17.08 17.49 2.05
C THR A 179 -17.38 18.21 3.34
N ALA A 180 -18.41 17.77 4.05
CA ALA A 180 -18.86 18.37 5.30
C ALA A 180 -19.46 17.31 6.23
N ILE A 181 -19.78 17.70 7.47
CA ILE A 181 -20.61 16.88 8.34
C ILE A 181 -22.08 17.13 7.98
N SER A 182 -22.84 16.06 7.79
CA SER A 182 -24.27 16.16 7.49
C SER A 182 -25.03 16.71 8.69
N PRO A 183 -25.83 17.78 8.56
CA PRO A 183 -26.66 18.29 9.65
C PRO A 183 -27.81 17.33 10.01
N VAL A 184 -28.02 16.29 9.19
CA VAL A 184 -29.08 15.29 9.37
C VAL A 184 -28.54 14.02 10.00
N THR A 185 -27.45 13.47 9.45
CA THR A 185 -26.92 12.17 9.88
C THR A 185 -25.75 12.29 10.87
N ASP A 186 -25.18 13.49 11.04
CA ASP A 186 -23.95 13.74 11.83
C ASP A 186 -22.73 12.94 11.34
N GLU A 187 -22.77 12.46 10.10
CA GLU A 187 -21.70 11.71 9.45
C GLU A 187 -20.92 12.61 8.48
N LYS A 188 -19.64 12.25 8.26
CA LYS A 188 -18.83 12.91 7.23
C LYS A 188 -19.27 12.43 5.85
N VAL A 189 -19.79 13.36 5.06
CA VAL A 189 -20.40 13.08 3.76
C VAL A 189 -19.78 13.94 2.67
N VAL A 190 -19.90 13.47 1.44
CA VAL A 190 -19.56 14.21 0.24
C VAL A 190 -20.86 14.70 -0.40
N TYR A 191 -21.01 16.03 -0.45
CA TYR A 191 -22.08 16.69 -1.17
C TYR A 191 -21.61 16.96 -2.60
N SER A 192 -22.34 16.46 -3.60
CA SER A 192 -22.12 16.84 -5.00
C SER A 192 -23.40 17.48 -5.54
N TYR A 193 -23.30 18.70 -6.07
CA TYR A 193 -24.43 19.50 -6.50
C TYR A 193 -24.29 19.89 -7.98
N SER A 194 -25.41 19.83 -8.69
CA SER A 194 -25.49 20.24 -10.10
C SER A 194 -26.78 20.99 -10.37
N THR A 195 -26.69 22.06 -11.14
CA THR A 195 -27.79 22.95 -11.47
C THR A 195 -28.62 22.41 -12.63
N ILE A 196 -29.94 22.59 -12.53
CA ILE A 196 -30.94 22.28 -13.54
C ILE A 196 -31.23 23.57 -14.29
N GLU A 197 -31.16 23.53 -15.62
CA GLU A 197 -31.40 24.70 -16.48
C GLU A 197 -32.82 25.25 -16.30
N THR A 198 -33.82 24.37 -16.22
CA THR A 198 -35.21 24.77 -15.96
C THR A 198 -35.40 25.10 -14.49
N GLY A 199 -35.75 26.37 -14.22
CA GLY A 199 -36.03 26.88 -12.88
C GLY A 199 -34.81 27.19 -12.02
N GLU A 200 -33.60 27.01 -12.56
CA GLU A 200 -32.34 27.27 -11.86
C GLU A 200 -32.21 26.51 -10.52
N TYR A 201 -32.93 25.39 -10.39
CA TYR A 201 -32.86 24.52 -9.22
C TYR A 201 -31.53 23.77 -9.21
N ALA A 202 -31.20 23.12 -8.10
CA ALA A 202 -30.06 22.22 -8.03
C ALA A 202 -30.44 20.87 -7.43
N VAL A 203 -29.90 19.80 -8.02
CA VAL A 203 -29.91 18.47 -7.41
C VAL A 203 -28.65 18.32 -6.59
N ILE A 204 -28.82 17.97 -5.32
CA ILE A 204 -27.74 17.72 -4.38
C ILE A 204 -27.75 16.23 -4.04
N THR A 205 -26.60 15.60 -4.17
CA THR A 205 -26.37 14.21 -3.75
C THR A 205 -25.52 14.21 -2.49
N VAL A 206 -25.83 13.31 -1.57
CA VAL A 206 -25.17 13.14 -0.28
C VAL A 206 -24.73 11.70 -0.16
N VAL A 207 -23.42 11.48 -0.06
CA VAL A 207 -22.87 10.13 0.06
C VAL A 207 -21.93 10.07 1.26
N PRO A 208 -22.13 9.15 2.22
CA PRO A 208 -21.16 8.91 3.29
C PRO A 208 -19.76 8.65 2.76
N GLU A 209 -18.75 9.36 3.27
CA GLU A 209 -17.38 9.25 2.78
C GLU A 209 -16.84 7.82 2.95
N ASP A 210 -17.20 7.16 4.04
CA ASP A 210 -16.80 5.77 4.32
C ASP A 210 -17.34 4.77 3.30
N GLU A 211 -18.56 4.97 2.79
CA GLU A 211 -19.15 4.13 1.72
C GLU A 211 -18.43 4.36 0.39
N MET A 212 -18.22 5.64 0.04
CA MET A 212 -17.48 6.00 -1.17
C MET A 212 -16.05 5.45 -1.14
N LEU A 213 -15.42 5.41 0.03
CA LEU A 213 -14.05 4.91 0.24
C LEU A 213 -13.99 3.42 0.60
N ALA A 214 -15.11 2.72 0.80
CA ALA A 214 -15.12 1.31 1.20
C ALA A 214 -14.30 0.42 0.24
N GLY A 215 -14.42 0.67 -1.07
CA GLY A 215 -13.62 0.01 -2.09
C GLY A 215 -12.13 0.31 -1.98
N VAL A 216 -11.76 1.54 -1.62
CA VAL A 216 -10.36 1.95 -1.42
C VAL A 216 -9.78 1.25 -0.19
N TYR A 217 -10.52 1.18 0.91
CA TYR A 217 -10.10 0.48 2.13
C TYR A 217 -9.93 -1.03 1.89
N ALA A 218 -10.82 -1.65 1.11
CA ALA A 218 -10.67 -3.06 0.73
C ALA A 218 -9.38 -3.31 -0.06
N LEU A 219 -9.06 -2.44 -1.03
CA LEU A 219 -7.80 -2.52 -1.80
C LEU A 219 -6.58 -2.28 -0.90
N GLN A 220 -6.64 -1.30 0.00
CA GLN A 220 -5.56 -1.02 0.94
C GLN A 220 -5.26 -2.24 1.82
N ASN A 221 -6.30 -2.92 2.32
CA ASN A 221 -6.15 -4.13 3.13
C ASN A 221 -5.57 -5.31 2.33
N GLN A 222 -5.95 -5.47 1.07
CA GLN A 222 -5.35 -6.48 0.19
C GLN A 222 -3.86 -6.19 -0.05
N ILE A 223 -3.51 -4.94 -0.37
CA ILE A 223 -2.11 -4.52 -0.56
C ILE A 223 -1.30 -4.73 0.72
N ALA A 224 -1.84 -4.35 1.88
CA ALA A 224 -1.18 -4.55 3.17
C ALA A 224 -0.93 -6.04 3.45
N THR A 225 -1.90 -6.90 3.14
CA THR A 225 -1.77 -8.36 3.31
C THR A 225 -0.65 -8.93 2.41
N ILE A 226 -0.63 -8.55 1.13
CA ILE A 226 0.44 -8.96 0.19
C ILE A 226 1.80 -8.47 0.69
N PHE A 227 1.86 -7.24 1.20
CA PHE A 227 3.09 -6.65 1.73
C PHE A 227 3.62 -7.41 2.95
N ILE A 228 2.75 -7.78 3.89
CA ILE A 228 3.10 -8.60 5.06
C ILE A 228 3.61 -9.98 4.62
N ILE A 229 2.95 -10.63 3.66
CA ILE A 229 3.39 -11.92 3.12
C ILE A 229 4.77 -11.79 2.45
N ALA A 230 4.99 -10.73 1.66
CA ALA A 230 6.27 -10.48 1.00
C ALA A 230 7.40 -10.26 2.02
N ILE A 231 7.16 -9.51 3.11
CA ILE A 231 8.11 -9.35 4.21
C ILE A 231 8.41 -10.71 4.86
N GLY A 232 7.39 -11.51 5.15
CA GLY A 232 7.55 -12.85 5.71
C GLY A 232 8.41 -13.76 4.82
N LEU A 233 8.16 -13.75 3.51
CA LEU A 233 8.94 -14.51 2.54
C LEU A 233 10.39 -14.01 2.46
N MET A 234 10.62 -12.70 2.46
CA MET A 234 11.98 -12.13 2.47
C MET A 234 12.76 -12.51 3.74
N ALA A 235 12.11 -12.44 4.91
CA ALA A 235 12.72 -12.85 6.17
C ALA A 235 13.04 -14.35 6.17
N LEU A 236 12.13 -15.19 5.66
CA LEU A 236 12.31 -16.62 5.51
C LEU A 236 13.48 -16.95 4.57
N LEU A 237 13.51 -16.34 3.38
CA LEU A 237 14.61 -16.50 2.42
C LEU A 237 15.94 -16.04 3.00
N SER A 238 15.96 -14.91 3.70
CA SER A 238 17.16 -14.41 4.38
C SER A 238 17.64 -15.39 5.44
N TYR A 239 16.73 -15.94 6.24
CA TYR A 239 17.04 -16.98 7.22
C TYR A 239 17.63 -18.23 6.55
N PHE A 240 17.07 -18.68 5.43
CA PHE A 240 17.61 -19.81 4.66
C PHE A 240 19.01 -19.51 4.09
N ILE A 241 19.24 -18.33 3.51
CA ILE A 241 20.56 -17.95 2.97
C ILE A 241 21.60 -17.90 4.10
N VAL A 242 21.26 -17.27 5.23
CA VAL A 242 22.18 -17.16 6.37
C VAL A 242 22.50 -18.54 6.94
N SER A 243 21.49 -19.39 7.15
CA SER A 243 21.66 -20.72 7.75
C SER A 243 22.35 -21.71 6.79
N SER A 244 22.03 -21.69 5.50
CA SER A 244 22.49 -22.68 4.53
C SER A 244 23.78 -22.30 3.81
N ILE A 245 24.14 -21.01 3.74
CA ILE A 245 25.32 -20.53 3.01
C ILE A 245 26.25 -19.72 3.93
N ALA A 246 25.77 -18.61 4.51
CA ALA A 246 26.62 -17.66 5.23
C ALA A 246 27.27 -18.28 6.49
N ASN A 247 26.51 -19.05 7.27
CA ASN A 247 27.01 -19.71 8.47
C ASN A 247 28.06 -20.81 8.16
N PRO A 248 27.82 -21.76 7.23
CA PRO A 248 28.83 -22.74 6.84
C PRO A 248 30.10 -22.11 6.28
N THR A 249 29.98 -21.10 5.40
CA THR A 249 31.14 -20.42 4.83
C THR A 249 31.94 -19.68 5.89
N ARG A 250 31.27 -18.98 6.83
CA ARG A 250 31.93 -18.36 7.98
C ARG A 250 32.63 -19.39 8.86
N ALA A 251 32.00 -20.53 9.12
CA ALA A 251 32.61 -21.62 9.89
C ALA A 251 33.85 -22.19 9.19
N ALA A 252 33.80 -22.40 7.88
CA ALA A 252 34.94 -22.85 7.08
C ALA A 252 36.08 -21.82 7.12
N ALA A 253 35.79 -20.52 6.97
CA ALA A 253 36.78 -19.45 7.06
C ALA A 253 37.47 -19.40 8.42
N THR A 254 36.70 -19.52 9.52
CA THR A 254 37.27 -19.57 10.89
C THR A 254 38.17 -20.80 11.08
N ARG A 255 37.79 -21.96 10.52
CA ARG A 255 38.63 -23.17 10.59
C ARG A 255 39.92 -23.02 9.78
N ALA A 256 39.85 -22.42 8.61
CA ALA A 256 41.03 -22.13 7.79
C ALA A 256 42.03 -21.24 8.55
N ASP A 257 41.54 -20.21 9.24
CA ASP A 257 42.37 -19.31 10.06
C ASP A 257 43.05 -20.05 11.21
N ASN A 258 42.36 -20.98 11.90
CA ASN A 258 42.97 -21.80 12.94
C ASN A 258 44.07 -22.73 12.41
N ILE A 259 43.84 -23.35 11.24
CA ILE A 259 44.85 -24.19 10.57
C ILE A 259 46.07 -23.35 10.18
N ALA A 260 45.86 -22.13 9.66
CA ALA A 260 46.94 -21.21 9.34
C ALA A 260 47.78 -20.82 10.57
N LYS A 261 47.17 -20.82 11.77
CA LYS A 261 47.83 -20.60 13.06
C LYS A 261 48.47 -21.86 13.65
N GLY A 262 48.41 -23.00 12.95
CA GLY A 262 49.04 -24.25 13.36
C GLY A 262 48.18 -25.17 14.24
N ASP A 263 46.90 -24.83 14.47
CA ASP A 263 45.97 -25.72 15.18
C ASP A 263 45.31 -26.71 14.21
N LEU A 264 45.82 -27.95 14.19
CA LEU A 264 45.31 -29.06 13.37
C LEU A 264 44.37 -29.99 14.15
N THR A 265 43.96 -29.64 15.38
CA THR A 265 43.18 -30.54 16.27
C THR A 265 41.68 -30.48 16.05
N GLY A 266 41.19 -29.47 15.32
CA GLY A 266 39.78 -29.27 15.03
C GLY A 266 39.19 -30.31 14.06
N GLN A 267 37.88 -30.48 14.08
CA GLN A 267 37.15 -31.26 13.07
C GLN A 267 36.18 -30.36 12.31
N ILE A 268 35.90 -30.75 11.06
CA ILE A 268 34.84 -30.14 10.28
C ILE A 268 33.51 -30.65 10.81
N ASP A 269 32.57 -29.72 10.99
CA ASP A 269 31.25 -30.04 11.53
C ASP A 269 30.55 -31.06 10.62
N LYS A 270 30.20 -32.21 11.19
CA LYS A 270 29.61 -33.35 10.48
C LYS A 270 28.32 -32.97 9.74
N LYS A 271 27.63 -31.91 10.17
CA LYS A 271 26.41 -31.42 9.50
C LYS A 271 26.66 -30.92 8.06
N PHE A 272 27.91 -30.61 7.71
CA PHE A 272 28.28 -30.19 6.36
C PHE A 272 28.82 -31.33 5.51
N ILE A 273 29.27 -32.42 6.14
CA ILE A 273 29.78 -33.60 5.47
C ILE A 273 28.58 -34.42 4.96
N GLY A 274 28.52 -34.64 3.65
CA GLY A 274 27.39 -35.31 2.99
C GLY A 274 26.33 -34.39 2.38
N ARG A 275 26.50 -33.06 2.48
CA ARG A 275 25.77 -32.13 1.60
C ARG A 275 26.16 -32.38 0.14
N LYS A 276 25.17 -32.31 -0.76
CA LYS A 276 25.33 -32.53 -2.21
C LYS A 276 25.56 -31.23 -3.00
N ASP A 277 25.87 -30.14 -2.32
CA ASP A 277 26.11 -28.81 -2.89
C ASP A 277 27.58 -28.39 -2.74
N GLU A 278 27.90 -27.19 -3.20
CA GLU A 278 29.25 -26.61 -3.17
C GLU A 278 29.79 -26.51 -1.74
N ILE A 279 28.92 -26.32 -0.73
CA ILE A 279 29.31 -26.30 0.68
C ILE A 279 29.78 -27.68 1.14
N GLY A 280 29.10 -28.75 0.71
CA GLY A 280 29.51 -30.13 1.01
C GLY A 280 30.83 -30.52 0.33
N VAL A 281 31.01 -30.12 -0.93
CA VAL A 281 32.27 -30.31 -1.65
C VAL A 281 33.41 -29.56 -0.97
N LEU A 282 33.18 -28.31 -0.57
CA LEU A 282 34.15 -27.51 0.18
C LEU A 282 34.51 -28.17 1.51
N ALA A 283 33.52 -28.59 2.31
CA ALA A 283 33.73 -29.25 3.59
C ALA A 283 34.54 -30.55 3.45
N THR A 284 34.22 -31.36 2.43
CA THR A 284 34.94 -32.62 2.17
C THR A 284 36.39 -32.35 1.77
N SER A 285 36.61 -31.39 0.88
CA SER A 285 37.96 -31.01 0.41
C SER A 285 38.82 -30.45 1.54
N PHE A 286 38.23 -29.59 2.38
CA PHE A 286 38.90 -29.05 3.57
C PHE A 286 39.25 -30.16 4.59
N GLY A 287 38.39 -31.18 4.72
CA GLY A 287 38.63 -32.32 5.60
C GLY A 287 39.81 -33.16 5.14
N THR A 288 39.86 -33.47 3.83
CA THR A 288 41.01 -34.17 3.22
C THR A 288 42.30 -33.37 3.37
N MET A 289 42.25 -32.05 3.20
CA MET A 289 43.42 -31.19 3.40
C MET A 289 43.95 -31.26 4.85
N LEU A 290 43.05 -31.20 5.84
CA LEU A 290 43.42 -31.28 7.24
C LEU A 290 44.04 -32.64 7.60
N GLU A 291 43.47 -33.73 7.09
CA GLU A 291 43.99 -35.08 7.29
C GLU A 291 45.41 -35.21 6.71
N ASN A 292 45.63 -34.74 5.49
CA ASN A 292 46.94 -34.73 4.85
C ASN A 292 47.96 -33.92 5.65
N LEU A 293 47.58 -32.74 6.17
CA LEU A 293 48.46 -31.93 7.02
C LEU A 293 48.80 -32.63 8.33
N ASN A 294 47.83 -33.26 9.00
CA ASN A 294 48.08 -34.04 10.22
C ASN A 294 49.01 -35.23 9.96
N GLN A 295 48.82 -35.95 8.85
CA GLN A 295 49.70 -37.05 8.45
C GLN A 295 51.12 -36.57 8.16
N LEU A 296 51.28 -35.43 7.47
CA LEU A 296 52.59 -34.83 7.21
C LEU A 296 53.30 -34.44 8.51
N VAL A 297 52.62 -33.75 9.43
CA VAL A 297 53.20 -33.35 10.72
C VAL A 297 53.56 -34.58 11.57
N THR A 298 52.70 -35.61 11.58
CA THR A 298 52.97 -36.88 12.28
C THR A 298 54.16 -37.61 11.68
N GLY A 299 54.27 -37.66 10.35
CA GLY A 299 55.39 -38.27 9.64
C GLY A 299 56.71 -37.54 9.88
N ILE A 300 56.68 -36.20 9.94
CA ILE A 300 57.84 -35.37 10.31
C ILE A 300 58.27 -35.68 11.75
N LYS A 301 57.33 -35.74 12.70
CA LYS A 301 57.61 -36.07 14.09
C LYS A 301 58.27 -37.45 14.21
N GLN A 302 57.70 -38.47 13.56
CA GLN A 302 58.26 -39.82 13.59
C GLN A 302 59.65 -39.90 12.93
N SER A 303 59.87 -39.13 11.86
CA SER A 303 61.19 -39.02 11.24
C SER A 303 62.21 -38.33 12.16
N ALA A 304 61.79 -37.29 12.89
CA ALA A 304 62.62 -36.61 13.87
C ALA A 304 62.95 -37.52 15.07
N ASP A 305 61.99 -38.31 15.56
CA ASP A 305 62.20 -39.29 16.62
C ASP A 305 63.18 -40.40 16.17
N ASN A 306 63.01 -40.93 14.96
CA ASN A 306 63.94 -41.89 14.37
C ASN A 306 65.35 -41.30 14.21
N ALA A 307 65.45 -40.05 13.74
CA ALA A 307 66.73 -39.35 13.60
C ALA A 307 67.41 -39.11 14.96
N ALA A 308 66.64 -38.76 16.00
CA ALA A 308 67.13 -38.62 17.36
C ALA A 308 67.65 -39.96 17.91
N SER A 309 66.88 -41.05 17.76
CA SER A 309 67.32 -42.39 18.17
C SER A 309 68.56 -42.87 17.41
N LYS A 310 68.63 -42.64 16.10
CA LYS A 310 69.82 -42.96 15.28
C LYS A 310 71.04 -42.12 15.67
N SER A 311 70.83 -40.87 16.04
CA SER A 311 71.91 -40.01 16.55
C SER A 311 72.45 -40.52 17.89
N GLN A 312 71.58 -41.00 18.77
CA GLN A 312 71.99 -41.63 20.04
C GLN A 312 72.77 -42.94 19.81
N GLU A 313 72.30 -43.80 18.90
CA GLU A 313 73.01 -45.02 18.49
C GLU A 313 74.39 -44.69 17.92
N MET A 314 74.48 -43.71 17.02
CA MET A 314 75.74 -43.25 16.43
C MET A 314 76.72 -42.70 17.48
N SER A 315 76.24 -41.92 18.46
CA SER A 315 77.07 -41.46 19.57
C SER A 315 77.66 -42.63 20.35
N ALA A 316 76.86 -43.64 20.69
CA ALA A 316 77.33 -44.84 21.39
C ALA A 316 78.36 -45.63 20.56
N THR A 317 78.11 -45.84 19.27
CA THR A 317 79.07 -46.52 18.37
C THR A 317 80.37 -45.71 18.20
N SER A 318 80.30 -44.38 18.19
CA SER A 318 81.49 -43.51 18.12
C SER A 318 82.36 -43.62 19.37
N GLU A 319 81.74 -43.71 20.56
CA GLU A 319 82.43 -43.99 21.83
C GLU A 319 83.12 -45.37 21.81
N GLU A 320 82.42 -46.41 21.38
CA GLU A 320 82.97 -47.77 21.24
C GLU A 320 84.13 -47.83 20.23
N THR A 321 84.00 -47.13 19.11
CA THR A 321 85.04 -47.06 18.07
C THR A 321 86.28 -46.33 18.60
N THR A 322 86.11 -45.26 19.36
CA THR A 322 87.23 -44.54 19.98
C THR A 322 87.94 -45.42 21.01
N ALA A 323 87.20 -46.17 21.83
CA ALA A 323 87.79 -47.14 22.75
C ALA A 323 88.59 -48.22 21.99
N SER A 324 88.03 -48.76 20.90
CA SER A 324 88.71 -49.75 20.06
C SER A 324 89.95 -49.18 19.37
N ALA A 325 89.89 -47.95 18.87
CA ALA A 325 91.03 -47.27 18.24
C ALA A 325 92.17 -47.03 19.23
N ASN A 326 91.86 -46.65 20.48
CA ASN A 326 92.85 -46.55 21.55
C ASN A 326 93.51 -47.90 21.82
N GLN A 327 92.73 -48.99 21.91
CA GLN A 327 93.26 -50.34 22.08
C GLN A 327 94.16 -50.77 20.91
N ILE A 328 93.78 -50.46 19.67
CA ILE A 328 94.62 -50.71 18.49
C ILE A 328 95.93 -49.91 18.58
N ALA A 329 95.87 -48.63 18.94
CA ALA A 329 97.06 -47.79 19.10
C ALA A 329 98.02 -48.37 20.16
N ASP A 330 97.48 -48.84 21.29
CA ASP A 330 98.26 -49.54 22.33
C ASP A 330 98.91 -50.82 21.78
N THR A 331 98.14 -51.64 21.05
CA THR A 331 98.65 -52.88 20.45
C THR A 331 99.73 -52.62 19.41
N VAL A 332 99.57 -51.59 18.57
CA VAL A 332 100.58 -51.17 17.58
C VAL A 332 101.86 -50.67 18.28
N SER A 333 101.71 -49.96 19.40
CA SER A 333 102.84 -49.55 20.24
C SER A 333 103.61 -50.77 20.80
N GLU A 334 102.89 -51.78 21.29
CA GLU A 334 103.49 -53.05 21.72
C GLU A 334 104.20 -53.78 20.58
N ILE A 335 103.57 -53.86 19.40
CA ILE A 335 104.18 -54.46 18.20
C ILE A 335 105.46 -53.73 17.82
N SER A 336 105.46 -52.40 17.81
CA SER A 336 106.66 -51.59 17.51
C SER A 336 107.79 -51.88 18.50
N LYS A 337 107.46 -51.97 19.80
CA LYS A 337 108.41 -52.34 20.85
C LYS A 337 108.93 -53.78 20.69
N GLY A 338 108.06 -54.71 20.30
CA GLY A 338 108.42 -56.08 19.94
C GLY A 338 109.35 -56.14 18.73
N ALA A 339 109.04 -55.39 17.67
CA ALA A 339 109.86 -55.30 16.46
C ALA A 339 111.24 -54.68 16.74
N GLN A 340 111.34 -53.66 17.58
CA GLN A 340 112.62 -53.12 18.05
C GLN A 340 113.44 -54.17 18.81
N THR A 341 112.79 -54.90 19.72
CA THR A 341 113.44 -56.00 20.46
C THR A 341 113.91 -57.11 19.51
N GLN A 342 113.10 -57.43 18.51
CA GLN A 342 113.44 -58.41 17.48
C GLN A 342 114.60 -57.94 16.61
N SER A 343 114.64 -56.66 16.22
CA SER A 343 115.75 -56.06 15.48
C SER A 343 117.05 -56.14 16.28
N ALA A 344 117.01 -55.80 17.58
CA ALA A 344 118.17 -55.91 18.47
C ALA A 344 118.65 -57.37 18.61
N LYS A 345 117.72 -58.33 18.71
CA LYS A 345 118.02 -59.77 18.69
C LYS A 345 118.66 -60.21 17.37
N VAL A 346 118.20 -59.69 16.24
CA VAL A 346 118.81 -59.98 14.93
C VAL A 346 120.21 -59.40 14.82
N GLU A 347 120.47 -58.21 15.34
CA GLU A 347 121.83 -57.66 15.44
C GLU A 347 122.73 -58.50 16.36
N GLU A 348 122.21 -58.95 17.49
CA GLU A 348 122.90 -59.86 18.42
C GLU A 348 123.26 -61.17 17.72
N VAL A 349 122.33 -61.77 16.97
CA VAL A 349 122.57 -62.97 16.15
C VAL A 349 123.58 -62.70 15.05
N ALA A 350 123.51 -61.55 14.37
CA ALA A 350 124.47 -61.18 13.35
C ALA A 350 125.89 -61.01 13.93
N ARG A 351 126.02 -60.41 15.13
CA ARG A 351 127.29 -60.33 15.86
C ARG A 351 127.80 -61.72 16.25
N ALA A 352 126.95 -62.57 16.82
CA ALA A 352 127.32 -63.95 17.16
C ALA A 352 127.76 -64.75 15.93
N MET A 353 127.11 -64.56 14.78
CA MET A 353 127.54 -65.14 13.50
C MET A 353 128.89 -64.59 13.03
N ASN A 354 129.19 -63.32 13.28
CA ASN A 354 130.47 -62.72 12.95
C ASN A 354 131.59 -63.22 13.87
N ASP A 355 131.36 -63.31 15.18
CA ASP A 355 132.28 -63.91 16.16
C ASP A 355 132.54 -65.40 15.84
N MET A 356 131.51 -66.11 15.37
CA MET A 356 131.63 -67.48 14.89
C MET A 356 132.50 -67.57 13.63
N ASN A 357 132.37 -66.61 12.71
CA ASN A 357 133.21 -66.51 11.52
C ASN A 357 134.69 -66.19 11.85
N GLU A 358 134.94 -65.28 12.80
CA GLU A 358 136.29 -65.03 13.34
C GLU A 358 136.87 -66.26 14.04
N SER A 359 136.07 -66.98 14.84
CA SER A 359 136.50 -68.21 15.50
C SER A 359 136.89 -69.30 14.50
N VAL A 360 136.14 -69.44 13.39
CA VAL A 360 136.43 -70.37 12.30
C VAL A 360 137.71 -69.98 11.54
N GLN A 361 137.95 -68.68 11.33
CA GLN A 361 139.19 -68.20 10.71
C GLN A 361 140.43 -68.34 11.61
N SER A 362 140.30 -68.35 12.93
CA SER A 362 141.43 -68.54 13.85
C SER A 362 141.96 -69.98 13.94
N VAL A 363 141.26 -70.93 13.30
CA VAL A 363 141.57 -72.37 13.32
C VAL A 363 142.16 -72.86 11.97
N ALA A 364 142.31 -71.97 10.97
CA ALA A 364 142.96 -72.24 9.69
C ALA A 364 144.31 -71.49 9.60
#